data_AF-A0A6I4TSR8-F1
#
_entry.id   AF-A0A6I4TSR8-F1
#
_cell.length_a   1.000
_cell.length_b   1.000
_cell.length_c   1.000
_cell.angle_alpha   90.00
_cell.angle_beta   90.00
_cell.angle_gamma   90.00
#
_symmetry.space_group_name_H-M   'P 1'
#
loop_
_entity.id
_entity.type
_entity.pdbx_description
1 polymer ?
#
loop_
_entity_poly.entity_id
_entity_poly.type
_entity_poly.pdbx_seq_one_letter_code
_entity_poly.pdbx_strand_id
1 'polypeptide(L)'
;MNETLLNRIVELRARLAAEPAAPLFGDIPAGSVNPQTGSPLWDDFLRVADGARFGSVDLFSSSEISGKQFYLQGRTDALVIGQILYLPLILDKNTGCLALMRDDTIVDLGPCDPFIETFLLGPRYVEIEESFVDDDWCTIVSR
;
A
#
# COMPACT_ATOMS: atom_id res chain seq x y z
N MET A 1 3.00 11.07 6.72
CA MET A 1 3.32 9.70 7.17
C MET A 1 4.50 9.75 8.14
N ASN A 2 4.61 8.83 9.09
CA ASN A 2 5.73 8.75 10.04
C ASN A 2 7.09 8.62 9.31
N GLU A 3 8.07 9.45 9.65
CA GLU A 3 9.39 9.47 9.00
C GLU A 3 10.17 8.15 9.15
N THR A 4 10.09 7.49 10.32
CA THR A 4 10.68 6.17 10.55
C THR A 4 10.10 5.14 9.58
N LEU A 5 8.79 5.19 9.34
CA LEU A 5 8.12 4.28 8.41
C LEU A 5 8.58 4.53 6.97
N LEU A 6 8.67 5.79 6.56
CA LEU A 6 9.18 6.19 5.24
C LEU A 6 10.63 5.70 5.02
N ASN A 7 11.49 5.81 6.02
CA ASN A 7 12.86 5.30 5.94
C ASN A 7 12.90 3.78 5.78
N ARG A 8 12.04 3.04 6.49
CA ARG A 8 11.92 1.58 6.32
C ARG A 8 11.49 1.19 4.91
N ILE A 9 10.64 1.97 4.26
CA ILE A 9 10.25 1.75 2.84
C ILE A 9 11.48 1.92 1.93
N VAL A 10 12.31 2.95 2.16
CA VAL A 10 13.54 3.16 1.40
C VAL A 10 14.54 2.02 1.58
N GLU A 11 14.73 1.56 2.83
CA GLU A 11 15.59 0.42 3.15
C GLU A 11 15.10 -0.87 2.49
N LEU A 12 13.78 -1.10 2.54
CA LEU A 12 13.16 -2.26 1.91
C LEU A 12 13.35 -2.24 0.38
N ARG A 13 13.19 -1.09 -0.27
CA ARG A 13 13.50 -0.93 -1.70
C ARG A 13 14.94 -1.35 -2.02
N ALA A 14 15.91 -0.93 -1.20
CA ALA A 14 17.31 -1.32 -1.38
C ALA A 14 17.52 -2.82 -1.19
N ARG A 15 16.81 -3.45 -0.24
CA ARG A 15 16.82 -4.91 -0.03
C ARG A 15 16.23 -5.65 -1.23
N LEU A 16 15.10 -5.19 -1.78
CA LEU A 16 14.50 -5.79 -2.97
C LEU A 16 15.43 -5.68 -4.19
N ALA A 17 16.10 -4.55 -4.38
CA ALA A 17 17.07 -4.38 -5.46
C ALA A 17 18.27 -5.35 -5.38
N ALA A 18 18.56 -5.90 -4.19
CA ALA A 18 19.61 -6.88 -3.98
C ALA A 18 19.14 -8.34 -4.15
N GLU A 19 17.83 -8.59 -4.29
CA GLU A 19 17.23 -9.91 -4.44
C GLU A 19 16.78 -10.13 -5.91
N PRO A 20 17.48 -10.97 -6.69
CA PRO A 20 17.15 -11.19 -8.10
C PRO A 20 15.72 -11.65 -8.36
N ALA A 21 15.12 -12.39 -7.43
CA ALA A 21 13.74 -12.86 -7.55
C ALA A 21 12.69 -11.81 -7.15
N ALA A 22 13.09 -10.68 -6.55
CA ALA A 22 12.16 -9.66 -6.04
C ALA A 22 11.08 -9.23 -7.04
N PRO A 23 11.37 -8.99 -8.34
CA PRO A 23 10.36 -8.61 -9.31
C PRO A 23 9.23 -9.63 -9.53
N LEU A 24 9.33 -10.85 -9.00
CA LEU A 24 8.25 -11.84 -9.01
C LEU A 24 7.19 -11.58 -7.94
N PHE A 25 7.59 -11.03 -6.79
CA PHE A 25 6.73 -10.91 -5.60
C PHE A 25 6.66 -9.50 -5.02
N GLY A 26 7.44 -8.54 -5.51
CA GLY A 26 7.33 -7.16 -5.05
C GLY A 26 8.18 -6.18 -5.82
N ASP A 27 7.80 -4.92 -5.77
CA ASP A 27 8.56 -3.83 -6.37
C ASP A 27 8.21 -2.53 -5.66
N ILE A 28 9.21 -1.69 -5.43
CA ILE A 28 9.03 -0.37 -4.81
C ILE A 28 9.75 0.64 -5.70
N PRO A 29 9.04 1.27 -6.64
CA PRO A 29 9.61 2.31 -7.49
C PRO A 29 10.20 3.50 -6.73
N ALA A 30 10.95 4.34 -7.45
CA ALA A 30 11.33 5.65 -6.94
C ALA A 30 10.11 6.55 -6.72
N GLY A 31 10.19 7.45 -5.75
CA GLY A 31 9.10 8.37 -5.43
C GLY A 31 8.84 9.43 -6.50
N SER A 32 7.63 9.96 -6.49
CA SER A 32 7.16 11.05 -7.35
C SER A 32 7.57 12.41 -6.77
N VAL A 33 7.99 13.34 -7.62
CA VAL A 33 8.47 14.67 -7.20
C VAL A 33 7.34 15.54 -6.64
N ASN A 34 6.12 15.39 -7.18
CA ASN A 34 4.99 16.24 -6.83
C ASN A 34 3.66 15.47 -6.88
N PRO A 35 3.44 14.47 -6.01
CA PRO A 35 2.15 13.83 -5.88
C PRO A 35 1.11 14.82 -5.37
N GLN A 36 -0.11 14.73 -5.92
CA GLN A 36 -1.23 15.62 -5.62
C GLN A 36 -2.52 14.83 -5.47
N THR A 37 -2.58 13.96 -4.48
CA THR A 37 -3.76 13.12 -4.22
C THR A 37 -4.81 13.82 -3.36
N GLY A 38 -4.43 14.93 -2.73
CA GLY A 38 -5.29 15.65 -1.77
C GLY A 38 -5.31 14.99 -0.39
N SER A 39 -4.46 14.00 -0.15
CA SER A 39 -4.15 13.47 1.18
C SER A 39 -2.66 13.69 1.46
N PRO A 40 -2.30 14.63 2.36
CA PRO A 40 -0.89 14.85 2.71
C PRO A 40 -0.20 13.58 3.21
N LEU A 41 -0.92 12.72 3.93
CA LEU A 41 -0.42 11.43 4.40
C LEU A 41 0.02 10.54 3.23
N TRP A 42 -0.80 10.47 2.18
CA TRP A 42 -0.49 9.63 1.02
C TRP A 42 0.50 10.28 0.05
N ASP A 43 0.47 11.60 -0.06
CA ASP A 43 1.46 12.35 -0.83
C ASP A 43 2.88 12.15 -0.26
N ASP A 44 3.02 12.01 1.06
CA ASP A 44 4.30 11.65 1.68
C ASP A 44 4.78 10.24 1.31
N PHE A 45 3.86 9.25 1.27
CA PHE A 45 4.18 7.91 0.78
C PHE A 45 4.65 7.95 -0.68
N LEU A 46 3.88 8.61 -1.56
CA LEU A 46 4.19 8.70 -2.99
C LEU A 46 5.48 9.45 -3.29
N ARG A 47 5.89 10.40 -2.43
CA ARG A 47 7.20 11.06 -2.52
C ARG A 47 8.37 10.12 -2.27
N VAL A 48 8.15 9.00 -1.58
CA VAL A 48 9.17 8.00 -1.28
C VAL A 48 9.09 6.82 -2.25
N ALA A 49 7.88 6.38 -2.58
CA ALA A 49 7.58 5.27 -3.49
C ALA A 49 6.33 5.58 -4.33
N ASP A 50 6.50 5.79 -5.64
CA ASP A 50 5.38 6.14 -6.53
C ASP A 50 4.58 4.89 -6.92
N GLY A 51 3.75 4.43 -5.98
CA GLY A 51 3.18 3.10 -6.00
C GLY A 51 4.16 2.06 -5.46
N ALA A 52 3.68 0.84 -5.26
CA ALA A 52 4.48 -0.29 -4.81
C ALA A 52 3.66 -1.59 -4.85
N ARG A 53 4.33 -2.72 -5.01
CA ARG A 53 3.75 -4.05 -4.84
C ARG A 53 4.42 -4.77 -3.68
N PHE A 54 3.61 -5.18 -2.71
CA PHE A 54 3.97 -5.97 -1.54
C PHE A 54 3.23 -7.30 -1.62
N GLY A 55 3.78 -8.25 -2.39
CA GLY A 55 3.10 -9.51 -2.71
C GLY A 55 1.77 -9.28 -3.41
N SER A 56 0.70 -9.62 -2.71
CA SER A 56 -0.71 -9.54 -3.12
C SER A 56 -1.35 -8.16 -2.90
N VAL A 57 -0.58 -7.20 -2.35
CA VAL A 57 -1.03 -5.82 -2.14
C VAL A 57 -0.35 -4.91 -3.17
N ASP A 58 -1.15 -4.29 -4.03
CA ASP A 58 -0.68 -3.26 -4.95
C ASP A 58 -1.13 -1.88 -4.45
N LEU A 59 -0.19 -0.95 -4.32
CA LEU A 59 -0.45 0.46 -4.08
C LEU A 59 -0.26 1.21 -5.40
N PHE A 60 -1.27 2.00 -5.77
CA PHE A 60 -1.29 2.70 -7.04
C PHE A 60 -0.32 3.87 -7.04
N SER A 61 0.34 4.06 -8.19
CA SER A 61 1.15 5.25 -8.44
C SER A 61 0.29 6.52 -8.48
N SER A 62 0.94 7.67 -8.31
CA SER A 62 0.33 8.99 -8.47
C SER A 62 -0.39 9.16 -9.81
N SER A 63 0.10 8.52 -10.87
CA SER A 63 -0.51 8.54 -12.20
C SER A 63 -1.78 7.68 -12.31
N GLU A 64 -1.87 6.60 -11.54
CA GLU A 64 -2.98 5.66 -11.60
C GLU A 64 -4.15 6.06 -10.71
N ILE A 65 -3.88 6.68 -9.55
CA ILE A 65 -4.89 6.99 -8.53
C ILE A 65 -6.11 7.68 -9.13
N SER A 66 -5.93 8.73 -9.95
CA SER A 66 -7.05 9.48 -10.54
C SER A 66 -8.03 8.59 -11.32
N GLY A 67 -7.53 7.57 -12.02
CA GLY A 67 -8.33 6.63 -12.82
C GLY A 67 -9.03 5.54 -12.00
N LYS A 68 -8.74 5.42 -10.71
CA LYS A 68 -9.26 4.35 -9.83
C LYS A 68 -10.38 4.81 -8.90
N GLN A 69 -10.75 6.10 -8.93
CA GLN A 69 -11.70 6.67 -7.94
C GLN A 69 -13.17 6.30 -8.20
N PHE A 70 -13.49 5.59 -9.28
CA PHE A 70 -14.87 5.20 -9.61
C PHE A 70 -15.52 4.29 -8.55
N TYR A 71 -14.73 3.54 -7.75
CA TYR A 71 -15.25 2.74 -6.64
C TYR A 71 -15.90 3.58 -5.53
N LEU A 72 -15.54 4.86 -5.41
CA LEU A 72 -16.03 5.75 -4.36
C LEU A 72 -17.43 6.33 -4.62
N GLN A 73 -18.03 6.05 -5.79
CA GLN A 73 -19.37 6.50 -6.16
C GLN A 73 -19.59 8.02 -5.95
N GLY A 74 -18.55 8.83 -6.19
CA GLY A 74 -18.59 10.29 -6.06
C GLY A 74 -18.17 10.85 -4.69
N ARG A 75 -17.80 10.00 -3.72
CA ARG A 75 -17.18 10.46 -2.47
C ARG A 75 -15.85 11.15 -2.73
N THR A 76 -15.64 12.31 -2.11
CA THR A 76 -14.42 13.13 -2.25
C THR A 76 -13.55 13.13 -1.00
N ASP A 77 -14.08 12.62 0.11
CA ASP A 77 -13.45 12.49 1.42
C ASP A 77 -12.52 11.26 1.52
N ALA A 78 -12.49 10.41 0.50
CA ALA A 78 -11.68 9.21 0.44
C ALA A 78 -10.86 9.11 -0.86
N LEU A 79 -9.89 8.19 -0.88
CA LEU A 79 -9.08 7.82 -2.04
C LEU A 79 -9.05 6.31 -2.18
N VAL A 80 -9.23 5.78 -3.38
CA VAL A 80 -8.75 4.43 -3.69
C VAL A 80 -7.25 4.53 -3.93
N ILE A 81 -6.46 3.93 -3.05
CA ILE A 81 -5.00 4.05 -3.04
C ILE A 81 -4.29 2.79 -3.54
N GLY A 82 -5.03 1.70 -3.71
CA GLY A 82 -4.47 0.42 -4.07
C GLY A 82 -5.52 -0.68 -4.08
N GLN A 83 -5.06 -1.91 -3.96
CA GLN A 83 -5.88 -3.10 -3.88
C GLN A 83 -5.19 -4.20 -3.08
N ILE A 84 -5.99 -5.06 -2.46
CA ILE A 84 -5.57 -6.34 -1.88
C ILE A 84 -6.35 -7.40 -2.64
N LEU A 85 -5.69 -8.26 -3.41
CA LEU A 85 -6.37 -9.24 -4.28
C LEU A 85 -7.50 -8.65 -5.12
N TYR A 86 -7.22 -7.56 -5.83
CA TYR A 86 -8.21 -6.86 -6.66
C TYR A 86 -9.37 -6.20 -5.89
N LEU A 87 -9.43 -6.33 -4.57
CA LEU A 87 -10.37 -5.61 -3.71
C LEU A 87 -9.84 -4.19 -3.45
N PRO A 88 -10.62 -3.13 -3.71
CA PRO A 88 -10.14 -1.76 -3.54
C PRO A 88 -9.74 -1.45 -2.10
N LEU A 89 -8.52 -0.94 -1.95
CA LEU A 89 -8.01 -0.39 -0.70
C LEU A 89 -8.29 1.12 -0.67
N ILE A 90 -9.05 1.54 0.32
CA ILE A 90 -9.55 2.90 0.47
C ILE A 90 -8.85 3.59 1.63
N LEU A 91 -8.40 4.82 1.42
CA LEU A 91 -7.91 5.73 2.45
C LEU A 91 -8.95 6.83 2.70
N ASP A 92 -9.38 7.00 3.93
CA ASP A 92 -10.11 8.20 4.34
C ASP A 92 -9.13 9.37 4.52
N LYS A 93 -9.35 10.47 3.79
CA LYS A 93 -8.42 11.62 3.76
C LYS A 93 -8.40 12.40 5.07
N ASN A 94 -9.47 12.32 5.87
CA ASN A 94 -9.63 13.11 7.09
C ASN A 94 -9.02 12.38 8.30
N THR A 95 -9.16 11.07 8.35
CA THR A 95 -8.74 10.24 9.48
C THR A 95 -7.42 9.52 9.23
N GLY A 96 -7.05 9.30 7.96
CA GLY A 96 -5.91 8.47 7.60
C GLY A 96 -6.16 6.98 7.84
N CYS A 97 -7.41 6.56 8.10
CA CYS A 97 -7.77 5.15 8.24
C CYS A 97 -7.96 4.49 6.88
N LEU A 98 -7.63 3.21 6.85
CA LEU A 98 -7.77 2.33 5.71
C LEU A 98 -9.01 1.47 5.85
N ALA A 99 -9.63 1.16 4.71
CA ALA A 99 -10.68 0.18 4.64
C ALA A 99 -10.58 -0.62 3.34
N LEU A 100 -10.99 -1.89 3.40
CA LEU A 100 -11.11 -2.76 2.23
C LEU A 100 -12.56 -2.78 1.76
N MET A 101 -12.79 -2.54 0.47
CA MET A 101 -14.11 -2.68 -0.14
C MET A 101 -14.26 -4.10 -0.69
N ARG A 102 -15.24 -4.85 -0.18
CA ARG A 102 -15.58 -6.20 -0.64
C ARG A 102 -17.07 -6.20 -1.00
N ASP A 103 -17.36 -6.26 -2.30
CA ASP A 103 -18.71 -6.08 -2.83
C ASP A 103 -19.36 -4.79 -2.28
N ASP A 104 -20.50 -4.89 -1.62
CA ASP A 104 -21.20 -3.77 -0.97
C ASP A 104 -20.80 -3.56 0.51
N THR A 105 -19.73 -4.21 0.97
CA THR A 105 -19.25 -4.14 2.36
C THR A 105 -17.92 -3.41 2.47
N ILE A 106 -17.74 -2.70 3.59
CA ILE A 106 -16.50 -2.00 3.94
C ILE A 106 -15.96 -2.66 5.21
N VAL A 107 -14.73 -3.17 5.14
CA VAL A 107 -14.00 -3.74 6.26
C VAL A 107 -12.96 -2.73 6.73
N ASP A 108 -13.07 -2.28 7.98
CA ASP A 108 -12.10 -1.37 8.58
C ASP A 108 -10.76 -2.09 8.82
N LEU A 109 -9.67 -1.50 8.32
CA LEU A 109 -8.29 -1.98 8.51
C LEU A 109 -7.51 -1.13 9.51
N GLY A 110 -8.10 -0.04 10.01
CA GLY A 110 -7.50 0.87 10.97
C GLY A 110 -6.52 1.87 10.33
N PRO A 111 -5.69 2.55 11.13
CA PRO A 111 -4.83 3.64 10.64
C PRO A 111 -3.75 3.17 9.65
N CYS A 112 -3.48 3.99 8.63
CA CYS A 112 -2.59 3.65 7.52
C CYS A 112 -1.15 3.30 7.96
N ASP A 113 -0.52 4.14 8.80
CA ASP A 113 0.86 3.93 9.23
C ASP A 113 1.05 2.57 9.96
N PRO A 114 0.27 2.25 11.02
CA PRO A 114 0.28 0.93 11.65
C PRO A 114 0.00 -0.23 10.69
N PHE A 115 -0.91 -0.04 9.72
CA PHE A 115 -1.23 -1.08 8.75
C PHE A 115 0.00 -1.41 7.89
N ILE A 116 0.63 -0.40 7.28
CA ILE A 116 1.83 -0.59 6.46
C ILE A 116 2.95 -1.21 7.30
N GLU A 117 3.20 -0.68 8.50
CA GLU A 117 4.26 -1.16 9.38
C GLU A 117 4.07 -2.63 9.78
N THR A 118 2.85 -3.00 10.16
CA THR A 118 2.55 -4.30 10.77
C THR A 118 2.35 -5.38 9.72
N PHE A 119 1.65 -5.05 8.64
CA PHE A 119 1.20 -6.00 7.64
C PHE A 119 2.07 -5.95 6.39
N LEU A 120 2.39 -4.78 5.81
CA LEU A 120 3.14 -4.75 4.55
C LEU A 120 4.66 -4.90 4.74
N LEU A 121 5.19 -4.36 5.83
CA LEU A 121 6.61 -4.39 6.17
C LEU A 121 6.94 -5.35 7.33
N GLY A 122 5.95 -6.08 7.82
CA GLY A 122 6.03 -6.84 9.05
C GLY A 122 5.53 -8.28 8.91
N PRO A 123 5.77 -9.12 9.93
CA PRO A 123 5.51 -10.55 9.87
C PRO A 123 4.01 -10.89 9.84
N ARG A 124 3.12 -9.94 10.17
CA ARG A 124 1.67 -10.15 10.10
C ARG A 124 1.12 -10.04 8.68
N TYR A 125 1.96 -9.86 7.66
CA TYR A 125 1.57 -9.96 6.26
C TYR A 125 0.75 -11.22 5.95
N VAL A 126 1.13 -12.35 6.55
CA VAL A 126 0.45 -13.65 6.39
C VAL A 126 -1.02 -13.63 6.82
N GLU A 127 -1.43 -12.65 7.61
CA GLU A 127 -2.81 -12.48 8.09
C GLU A 127 -3.69 -11.69 7.10
N ILE A 128 -3.11 -11.07 6.07
CA ILE A 128 -3.87 -10.29 5.09
C ILE A 128 -4.87 -11.18 4.33
N GLU A 129 -4.55 -12.46 4.11
CA GLU A 129 -5.54 -13.50 3.81
C GLU A 129 -4.93 -14.88 4.14
N GLU A 130 -5.66 -15.72 4.89
CA GLU A 130 -5.22 -17.08 5.26
C GLU A 130 -5.03 -18.03 4.05
N SER A 131 -5.39 -17.57 2.85
CA SER A 131 -5.38 -18.32 1.59
C SER A 131 -3.99 -18.37 0.92
N PHE A 132 -3.02 -17.57 1.38
CA PHE A 132 -1.74 -17.34 0.68
C PHE A 132 -0.65 -18.32 1.07
N VAL A 133 -0.88 -19.59 0.77
CA VAL A 133 0.07 -20.67 1.08
C VAL A 133 1.44 -20.45 0.39
N ASP A 134 1.55 -19.64 -0.67
CA ASP A 134 2.78 -19.46 -1.46
C ASP A 134 3.09 -18.00 -1.87
N ASP A 135 2.85 -16.98 -1.02
CA ASP A 135 3.31 -15.61 -1.32
C ASP A 135 4.76 -15.38 -0.82
N ASP A 136 5.70 -15.33 -1.77
CA ASP A 136 7.13 -15.13 -1.51
C ASP A 136 7.46 -13.81 -0.80
N TRP A 137 6.54 -12.84 -0.79
CA TRP A 137 6.69 -11.60 0.00
C TRP A 137 6.96 -11.89 1.47
N CYS A 138 6.35 -12.94 2.03
CA CYS A 138 6.58 -13.38 3.41
C CYS A 138 8.06 -13.63 3.71
N THR A 139 8.84 -14.09 2.73
CA THR A 139 10.27 -14.38 2.90
C THR A 139 11.11 -13.13 3.10
N ILE A 140 10.61 -11.96 2.67
CA ILE A 140 11.27 -10.66 2.86
C ILE A 140 10.92 -10.06 4.20
N VAL A 141 9.65 -10.08 4.59
CA VAL A 141 9.16 -9.37 5.79
C VAL A 141 9.23 -10.17 7.08
N SER A 142 9.51 -11.48 6.99
CA SER A 142 9.74 -12.35 8.15
C SER A 142 11.20 -12.39 8.64
N ARG A 143 12.10 -11.67 7.97
CA ARG A 143 13.54 -11.58 8.32
C ARG A 143 13.85 -10.31 9.08
#